data_AF-A0A920NQF0-F1
#
_entry.id   AF-A0A920NQF0-F1
#
_cell.length_a   1.000
_cell.length_b   1.000
_cell.length_c   1.000
_cell.angle_alpha   90.00
_cell.angle_beta   90.00
_cell.angle_gamma   90.00
#
_symmetry.space_group_name_H-M   'P 1'
#
loop_
_entity.id
_entity.type
_entity.pdbx_description
1 polymer ?
#
loop_
_entity_poly.entity_id
_entity_poly.type
_entity_poly.pdbx_seq_one_letter_code
_entity_poly.pdbx_strand_id
1 'polypeptide(L)'
;MVIDQGAMEIDMVMNINAFQSKEYEEVANGIYSVVEAAEGRIVKVILETCFWDNDQIEIACEIVKDAKAQFVKTSTGFSKHGADISHVKIMEKLLEMYLALKHQGHTIF
;
A
#
# COMPACT_ATOMS: atom_id res chain seq x y z
N MET A 1 6.30 13.98 -14.72
CA MET A 1 5.74 12.86 -13.94
C MET A 1 4.37 12.48 -14.47
N VAL A 2 3.82 11.30 -14.13
CA VAL A 2 2.44 10.89 -14.53
C VAL A 2 1.36 11.91 -14.08
N ILE A 3 1.71 12.68 -13.06
CA ILE A 3 0.94 13.80 -12.52
C ILE A 3 0.72 14.90 -13.57
N ASP A 4 1.76 15.27 -14.32
CA ASP A 4 1.69 16.28 -15.39
C ASP A 4 0.82 15.83 -16.57
N GLN A 5 0.48 14.54 -16.61
CA GLN A 5 -0.39 13.92 -17.60
C GLN A 5 -1.85 13.80 -17.12
N GLY A 6 -2.19 14.40 -15.96
CA GLY A 6 -3.55 14.47 -15.44
C GLY A 6 -3.98 13.29 -14.57
N ALA A 7 -3.03 12.49 -14.07
CA ALA A 7 -3.36 11.44 -13.09
C ALA A 7 -3.94 12.06 -11.81
N MET A 8 -5.07 11.53 -11.35
CA MET A 8 -5.76 11.95 -10.12
C MET A 8 -5.46 11.02 -8.93
N GLU A 9 -4.90 9.86 -9.22
CA GLU A 9 -4.56 8.82 -8.25
C GLU A 9 -3.24 8.16 -8.64
N ILE A 10 -2.48 7.73 -7.62
CA ILE A 10 -1.18 7.07 -7.78
C ILE A 10 -1.21 5.76 -6.99
N ASP A 11 -1.10 4.64 -7.70
CA ASP A 11 -0.89 3.33 -7.09
C ASP A 11 0.62 3.06 -7.06
N MET A 12 1.23 3.08 -5.87
CA MET A 12 2.64 2.76 -5.69
C MET A 12 2.82 1.40 -5.02
N VAL A 13 3.92 0.71 -5.32
CA VAL A 13 4.34 -0.49 -4.56
C VAL A 13 5.34 -0.05 -3.51
N MET A 14 5.17 -0.50 -2.26
CA MET A 14 6.16 -0.24 -1.21
C MET A 14 7.50 -0.92 -1.52
N ASN A 15 8.58 -0.46 -0.88
CA ASN A 15 9.88 -1.12 -1.04
C ASN A 15 9.87 -2.49 -0.32
N ILE A 16 9.56 -3.54 -1.09
CA ILE A 16 9.47 -4.93 -0.60
C ILE A 16 10.80 -5.41 0.00
N ASN A 17 11.93 -5.05 -0.62
CA ASN A 17 13.26 -5.50 -0.17
C ASN A 17 13.65 -4.85 1.15
N ALA A 18 13.44 -3.54 1.30
CA ALA A 18 13.68 -2.82 2.55
C ALA A 18 12.78 -3.36 3.67
N PHE A 19 11.49 -3.60 3.37
CA PHE A 19 10.57 -4.17 4.35
C PHE A 19 10.97 -5.59 4.79
N GLN A 20 11.37 -6.45 3.85
CA GLN A 20 11.88 -7.78 4.14
C GLN A 20 13.15 -7.72 5.00
N SER A 21 13.98 -6.70 4.79
CA SER A 21 15.21 -6.45 5.55
C SER A 21 14.97 -5.69 6.86
N LYS A 22 13.70 -5.39 7.19
CA LYS A 22 13.25 -4.62 8.37
C LYS A 22 13.78 -3.18 8.42
N GLU A 23 14.13 -2.63 7.26
CA GLU A 23 14.55 -1.23 7.07
C GLU A 23 13.31 -0.33 6.94
N TYR A 24 12.47 -0.31 7.99
CA TYR A 24 11.15 0.33 7.94
C TYR A 24 11.19 1.84 7.69
N GLU A 25 12.25 2.51 8.13
CA GLU A 25 12.46 3.94 7.87
C GLU A 25 12.63 4.22 6.36
N GLU A 26 13.33 3.34 5.63
CA GLU A 26 13.47 3.47 4.18
C GLU A 26 12.12 3.30 3.47
N VAL A 27 11.31 2.33 3.93
CA VAL A 27 9.95 2.12 3.41
C VAL A 27 9.09 3.36 3.64
N ALA A 28 9.10 3.90 4.87
CA ALA A 28 8.34 5.08 5.25
C ALA A 28 8.75 6.31 4.43
N ASN A 29 10.06 6.58 4.32
CA ASN A 29 10.60 7.71 3.56
C ASN A 29 10.27 7.62 2.07
N GLY A 30 10.30 6.41 1.51
CA GLY A 30 9.92 6.17 0.11
C GLY A 30 8.44 6.49 -0.14
N ILE A 31 7.54 6.05 0.75
CA ILE A 31 6.10 6.35 0.65
C ILE A 31 5.85 7.85 0.83
N TYR A 32 6.45 8.45 1.86
CA TYR A 32 6.29 9.88 2.15
C TYR A 32 6.73 10.76 0.98
N SER A 33 7.87 10.42 0.35
CA SER A 33 8.36 11.15 -0.82
C SER A 33 7.37 11.12 -2.00
N VAL A 34 6.67 10.00 -2.20
CA VAL A 34 5.63 9.88 -3.24
C VAL A 34 4.39 10.67 -2.85
N VAL A 35 3.98 10.65 -1.58
CA VAL A 35 2.85 11.44 -1.06
C VAL A 35 3.09 12.94 -1.24
N GLU A 36 4.29 13.43 -0.91
CA GLU A 36 4.66 14.83 -1.14
C GLU A 36 4.65 15.17 -2.63
N ALA A 37 5.22 14.30 -3.48
CA ALA A 37 5.23 14.50 -4.92
C ALA A 37 3.83 14.44 -5.56
N ALA A 38 2.85 13.82 -4.90
CA ALA A 38 1.47 13.71 -5.38
C ALA A 38 0.70 15.04 -5.33
N GLU A 39 1.21 16.04 -4.59
CA GLU A 39 0.61 17.37 -4.44
C GLU A 39 -0.88 17.31 -4.01
N GLY A 40 -1.18 16.48 -3.01
CA GLY A 40 -2.54 16.33 -2.47
C GLY A 40 -3.47 15.40 -3.26
N ARG A 41 -2.97 14.73 -4.31
CA ARG A 41 -3.68 13.65 -5.00
C ARG A 41 -3.67 12.36 -4.17
N ILE A 42 -4.58 11.44 -4.50
CA ILE A 42 -4.72 10.18 -3.77
C ILE A 42 -3.51 9.27 -4.06
N VAL A 43 -2.86 8.80 -3.01
CA VAL A 43 -1.82 7.76 -3.06
C VAL A 43 -2.34 6.48 -2.41
N LYS A 44 -2.25 5.38 -3.17
CA LYS A 44 -2.61 4.03 -2.75
C LYS A 44 -1.34 3.17 -2.68
N VAL A 45 -1.03 2.62 -1.51
CA VAL A 45 0.19 1.81 -1.32
C VAL A 45 -0.13 0.32 -1.42
N ILE A 46 0.46 -0.35 -2.40
CA ILE A 46 0.39 -1.79 -2.61
C ILE A 46 1.41 -2.48 -1.70
N LEU A 47 0.93 -3.31 -0.79
CA LEU A 47 1.75 -4.05 0.19
C LEU A 47 2.29 -5.38 -0.35
N GLU A 48 1.66 -5.92 -1.39
CA GLU A 48 1.90 -7.28 -1.91
C GLU A 48 1.76 -8.35 -0.82
N THR A 49 0.58 -8.37 -0.20
CA THR A 49 0.26 -9.10 1.05
C THR A 49 0.49 -10.61 0.98
N CYS A 50 0.69 -11.20 -0.19
CA CYS A 50 0.98 -12.63 -0.33
C CYS A 50 2.35 -13.03 0.21
N PHE A 51 3.23 -12.08 0.51
CA PHE A 51 4.56 -12.33 1.05
C PHE A 51 4.64 -12.28 2.58
N TRP A 52 3.58 -11.78 3.23
CA TRP A 52 3.63 -11.37 4.62
C TRP A 52 2.65 -12.17 5.47
N ASP A 53 3.03 -12.40 6.72
CA ASP A 53 2.10 -12.84 7.76
C ASP A 53 1.30 -11.68 8.35
N ASN A 54 0.36 -12.00 9.24
CA ASN A 54 -0.52 -11.00 9.85
C ASN A 54 0.27 -9.89 10.58
N ASP A 55 1.31 -10.24 11.34
CA ASP A 55 2.10 -9.26 12.13
C ASP A 55 2.85 -8.29 11.19
N GLN A 56 3.38 -8.82 10.09
CA GLN A 56 4.01 -8.02 9.04
C GLN A 56 2.99 -7.12 8.33
N ILE A 57 1.77 -7.59 8.09
CA ILE A 57 0.70 -6.74 7.54
C ILE A 57 0.36 -5.60 8.49
N GLU A 58 0.31 -5.84 9.81
CA GLU A 58 0.08 -4.79 10.80
C GLU A 58 1.15 -3.70 10.72
N ILE A 59 2.43 -4.10 10.75
CA ILE A 59 3.57 -3.17 10.65
C ILE A 59 3.52 -2.38 9.34
N ALA A 60 3.23 -3.04 8.21
CA ALA A 60 3.14 -2.37 6.92
C ALA A 60 2.02 -1.32 6.90
N CYS A 61 0.87 -1.61 7.51
CA CYS A 61 -0.23 -0.65 7.62
C CYS A 61 0.13 0.57 8.48
N GLU A 62 0.84 0.37 9.60
CA GLU A 62 1.31 1.45 10.46
C GLU A 62 2.28 2.39 9.71
N ILE A 63 3.24 1.82 8.99
CA ILE A 63 4.18 2.60 8.16
C ILE A 63 3.44 3.47 7.13
N VAL A 64 2.43 2.91 6.46
CA VAL A 64 1.64 3.65 5.46
C VAL A 64 0.87 4.79 6.11
N LYS A 65 0.27 4.55 7.28
CA LYS A 65 -0.47 5.55 8.05
C LYS A 65 0.41 6.72 8.47
N ASP A 66 1.61 6.42 8.94
CA ASP A 66 2.60 7.43 9.36
C ASP A 66 3.10 8.24 8.17
N ALA A 67 3.30 7.59 7.02
CA ALA A 67 3.68 8.22 5.76
C ALA A 67 2.54 9.01 5.07
N LYS A 68 1.34 9.05 5.68
CA LYS A 68 0.17 9.85 5.25
C LYS A 68 -0.47 9.47 3.92
N ALA A 69 -0.17 8.31 3.34
CA ALA A 69 -0.87 7.83 2.14
C ALA A 69 -2.32 7.47 2.47
N GLN A 70 -3.26 7.65 1.52
CA GLN A 70 -4.70 7.64 1.84
C GLN A 70 -5.35 6.26 1.75
N PHE A 71 -4.74 5.32 1.04
CA PHE A 71 -5.26 3.97 0.86
C PHE A 71 -4.12 2.96 0.91
N VAL A 72 -4.47 1.74 1.31
CA VAL A 72 -3.64 0.56 1.07
C VAL A 72 -4.31 -0.35 0.05
N LYS A 73 -3.48 -1.14 -0.60
CA LYS A 73 -3.88 -2.11 -1.61
C LYS A 73 -3.16 -3.41 -1.37
N THR A 74 -3.89 -4.50 -1.53
CA THR A 74 -3.38 -5.83 -1.17
C THR A 74 -2.27 -6.28 -2.12
N SER A 75 -2.51 -6.20 -3.42
CA SER A 75 -1.63 -6.80 -4.42
C SER A 75 -1.56 -6.02 -5.72
N THR A 76 -0.50 -6.25 -6.49
CA THR A 76 -0.37 -5.75 -7.87
C THR A 76 -1.29 -6.53 -8.83
N GLY A 77 -1.58 -7.78 -8.49
CA GLY A 77 -2.32 -8.74 -9.32
C GLY A 77 -1.43 -9.63 -10.20
N PHE A 78 -0.11 -9.54 -10.08
CA PHE A 78 0.84 -10.38 -10.81
C PHE A 78 1.36 -11.58 -10.00
N SER A 79 1.06 -11.63 -8.69
CA SER A 79 1.37 -12.79 -7.84
C SER A 79 0.42 -13.96 -8.11
N LYS A 80 0.89 -15.19 -7.87
CA LYS A 80 0.09 -16.43 -8.00
C LYS A 80 -1.04 -16.52 -6.96
N HIS A 81 -0.96 -15.75 -5.87
CA HIS A 81 -1.91 -15.77 -4.77
C HIS A 81 -2.50 -14.37 -4.57
N GLY A 82 -3.83 -14.29 -4.42
CA GLY A 82 -4.55 -13.04 -4.17
C GLY A 82 -4.54 -12.63 -2.69
N ALA A 83 -5.40 -11.69 -2.33
CA ALA A 83 -5.59 -11.25 -0.95
C ALA A 83 -6.24 -12.34 -0.08
N ASP A 84 -5.65 -12.62 1.09
CA ASP A 84 -6.32 -13.39 2.15
C ASP A 84 -7.34 -12.49 2.89
N ILE A 85 -8.47 -13.07 3.26
CA ILE A 85 -9.51 -12.38 4.04
C ILE A 85 -8.97 -11.91 5.41
N SER A 86 -8.02 -12.64 6.01
CA SER A 86 -7.39 -12.19 7.27
C SER A 86 -6.66 -10.86 7.10
N HIS A 87 -5.91 -10.71 6.01
CA HIS A 87 -5.15 -9.49 5.71
C HIS A 87 -6.07 -8.31 5.46
N VAL A 88 -7.19 -8.53 4.74
CA VAL A 88 -8.23 -7.52 4.52
C VAL A 88 -8.76 -6.96 5.85
N LYS A 89 -9.10 -7.84 6.79
CA LYS A 89 -9.64 -7.42 8.10
C LYS A 89 -8.63 -6.63 8.93
N ILE A 90 -7.36 -7.00 8.87
CA ILE A 90 -6.28 -6.28 9.56
C ILE A 90 -6.14 -4.88 8.97
N MET A 91 -6.10 -4.78 7.64
CA MET A 91 -5.99 -3.51 6.93
C MET A 91 -7.18 -2.58 7.22
N GLU A 92 -8.42 -3.11 7.24
CA GLU A 92 -9.61 -2.35 7.61
C GLU A 92 -9.55 -1.81 9.05
N LYS A 93 -9.08 -2.63 9.99
CA LYS A 93 -9.02 -2.27 11.42
C LYS A 93 -8.01 -1.16 11.71
N LEU A 94 -6.83 -1.20 11.10
CA LEU A 94 -5.72 -0.33 11.49
C LEU A 94 -5.77 1.05 10.85
N LEU A 95 -6.26 1.11 9.63
CA LEU A 95 -6.14 2.34 8.87
C LEU A 95 -7.26 3.32 9.15
N GLU A 96 -8.47 2.90 9.59
CA GLU A 96 -9.66 3.77 9.60
C GLU A 96 -9.85 4.53 8.27
N MET A 97 -9.24 4.00 7.20
CA MET A 97 -9.17 4.58 5.87
C MET A 97 -9.76 3.58 4.89
N TYR A 98 -10.22 4.10 3.76
CA TYR A 98 -10.85 3.27 2.74
C TYR A 98 -9.84 2.24 2.21
N LEU A 99 -10.25 0.98 2.17
CA LEU A 99 -9.45 -0.13 1.68
C LEU A 99 -9.77 -0.34 0.19
N ALA A 100 -8.74 -0.30 -0.68
CA ALA A 100 -8.90 -0.67 -2.08
C ALA A 100 -8.49 -2.13 -2.27
N LEU A 101 -9.46 -3.04 -2.39
CA LEU A 101 -9.21 -4.45 -2.65
C LEU A 101 -8.93 -4.67 -4.14
N LYS A 102 -7.79 -5.25 -4.51
CA LYS A 102 -7.59 -5.75 -5.89
C LYS A 102 -7.70 -7.25 -5.93
N HIS A 103 -8.58 -7.78 -6.79
CA HIS A 103 -8.71 -9.20 -7.08
C HIS A 103 -8.58 -9.40 -8.60
N GLN A 104 -7.58 -10.18 -9.04
CA GLN A 104 -7.33 -10.53 -10.45
C GLN A 104 -7.60 -9.38 -11.46
N GLY A 105 -6.88 -8.26 -11.31
CA GLY A 105 -6.98 -7.12 -12.23
C GLY A 105 -8.12 -6.13 -11.95
N HIS A 106 -9.13 -6.47 -11.14
CA HIS A 106 -10.20 -5.54 -10.74
C HIS A 106 -9.95 -4.96 -9.34
N THR A 107 -9.98 -3.63 -9.24
CA THR A 107 -10.03 -2.92 -7.95
C THR A 107 -11.49 -2.77 -7.52
N ILE A 108 -11.83 -3.25 -6.34
CA ILE A 108 -13.09 -3.06 -5.63
C ILE A 108 -12.80 -2.05 -4.51
N PHE A 109 -13.54 -0.94 -4.49
CA PHE A 109 -13.46 0.11 -3.48
C PHE A 109 -14.54 -0.08 -2.41
#